data_AF-A0AAX0XVS3-F1
#
_entry.id   AF-A0AAX0XVS3-F1
#
_cell.length_a   1.000
_cell.length_b   1.000
_cell.length_c   1.000
_cell.angle_alpha   90.00
_cell.angle_beta   90.00
_cell.angle_gamma   90.00
#
_symmetry.space_group_name_H-M   'P 1'
#
loop_
_entity.id
_entity.type
_entity.pdbx_description
1 polymer ?
#
loop_
_entity_poly.entity_id
_entity_poly.type
_entity_poly.pdbx_seq_one_letter_code
_entity_poly.pdbx_strand_id
1 'polypeptide(L)'
;MPAGLTCIKTPSPQVRTMLGMTTHHSHPARPARADKAPVHPRLKREQQTVSAMIRLYCDHHHQDPACRHCQQLQEFAHQRLRRCRYGHGHKPTCANCHIHCYAPAMRKQIQLVMKWSGPRMLWHHPWLALCHLLDSRRKAPKRPGSRPLPP
;
A
#
# COMPACT_ATOMS: atom_id res chain seq x y z
N MET A 1 20.23 47.60 42.54
CA MET A 1 21.69 47.70 42.80
C MET A 1 22.28 46.30 42.69
N PRO A 2 23.37 46.01 41.95
CA PRO A 2 24.16 46.82 41.01
C PRO A 2 24.36 46.16 39.61
N ALA A 3 24.99 46.95 38.72
CA ALA A 3 26.00 46.65 37.67
C ALA A 3 25.95 45.31 36.90
N GLY A 4 26.08 45.24 35.57
CA GLY A 4 26.90 46.03 34.64
C GLY A 4 27.57 45.06 33.64
N LEU A 5 28.20 45.59 32.59
CA LEU A 5 28.89 44.94 31.46
C LEU A 5 27.99 44.64 30.23
N THR A 6 27.75 45.61 29.35
CA THR A 6 28.59 46.06 28.21
C THR A 6 28.94 44.96 27.19
N CYS A 7 28.36 45.03 25.99
CA CYS A 7 29.14 44.88 24.76
C CYS A 7 28.52 45.74 23.65
N ILE A 8 29.25 46.80 23.33
CA ILE A 8 29.06 47.70 22.20
C ILE A 8 29.72 47.10 20.95
N LYS A 9 29.19 47.48 19.77
CA LYS A 9 29.80 47.45 18.42
C LYS A 9 29.90 46.06 17.77
N THR A 10 29.29 45.80 16.60
CA THR A 10 29.36 46.60 15.36
C THR A 10 28.25 46.21 14.36
N PRO A 11 27.88 47.12 13.44
CA PRO A 11 26.91 46.88 12.37
C PRO A 11 27.57 46.18 11.18
N SER A 12 26.90 45.18 10.59
CA SER A 12 27.30 44.61 9.31
C SER A 12 26.39 45.17 8.20
N PRO A 13 26.96 45.72 7.10
CA PRO A 13 26.21 46.45 6.11
C PRO A 13 25.63 45.54 5.01
N GLN A 14 24.41 45.89 4.63
CA GLN A 14 23.88 45.91 3.26
C GLN A 14 23.76 44.59 2.47
N VAL A 15 22.49 44.20 2.32
CA VAL A 15 21.79 43.99 1.04
C VAL A 15 22.70 43.89 -0.19
N ARG A 16 22.76 42.69 -0.76
CA ARG A 16 23.11 42.47 -2.16
C ARG A 16 22.04 41.60 -2.80
N THR A 17 21.10 42.27 -3.46
CA THR A 17 20.21 41.74 -4.48
C THR A 17 21.04 41.05 -5.56
N MET A 18 20.77 39.77 -5.81
CA MET A 18 21.10 39.08 -7.05
C MET A 18 19.90 38.21 -7.42
N LEU A 19 19.06 38.79 -8.28
CA LEU A 19 18.21 38.07 -9.24
C LEU A 19 19.03 36.92 -9.85
N GLY A 20 18.52 35.68 -9.78
CA GLY A 20 19.27 34.52 -10.27
C GLY A 20 18.44 33.24 -10.33
N MET A 21 17.43 33.23 -11.19
CA MET A 21 16.93 32.05 -11.91
C MET A 21 16.58 30.82 -11.04
N THR A 22 15.35 30.80 -10.51
CA THR A 22 14.67 29.54 -10.16
C THR A 22 14.52 28.71 -11.43
N THR A 23 15.46 27.81 -11.70
CA THR A 23 15.19 26.73 -12.66
C THR A 23 14.22 25.76 -11.98
N HIS A 24 12.93 26.08 -12.09
CA HIS A 24 11.84 25.13 -11.89
C HIS A 24 12.07 23.98 -12.88
N HIS A 25 12.85 22.98 -12.46
CA HIS A 25 12.95 21.72 -13.16
C HIS A 25 11.63 20.98 -12.93
N SER A 26 10.64 21.33 -13.75
CA SER A 26 9.42 20.59 -13.95
C SER A 26 9.80 19.18 -14.39
N HIS A 27 9.86 18.24 -13.46
CA HIS A 27 9.96 16.83 -13.79
C HIS A 27 8.74 16.45 -14.63
N PRO A 28 8.91 15.95 -15.86
CA PRO A 28 7.78 15.52 -16.65
C PRO A 28 7.09 14.37 -15.91
N ALA A 29 5.80 14.53 -15.66
CA ALA A 29 4.94 13.49 -15.12
C ALA A 29 5.13 12.22 -15.96
N ARG A 30 5.68 11.17 -15.35
CA ARG A 30 5.82 9.86 -16.00
C ARG A 30 4.44 9.47 -16.55
N PRO A 31 4.34 9.12 -17.84
CA PRO A 31 3.05 8.79 -18.41
C PRO A 31 2.45 7.60 -17.66
N ALA A 32 1.17 7.75 -17.29
CA ALA A 32 0.32 6.72 -16.68
C ALA A 32 0.04 5.57 -17.65
N ARG A 33 1.09 4.89 -18.13
CA ARG A 33 0.99 3.69 -18.97
C ARG A 33 1.36 2.47 -18.14
N ALA A 34 0.58 2.19 -17.10
CA ALA A 34 0.71 0.99 -16.27
C ALA A 34 -0.50 0.05 -16.36
N ASP A 35 -1.50 0.35 -17.20
CA ASP A 35 -2.84 -0.24 -17.02
C ASP A 35 -3.19 -1.40 -17.96
N LYS A 36 -2.30 -1.85 -18.87
CA LYS A 36 -2.63 -2.96 -19.81
C LYS A 36 -1.57 -4.05 -19.94
N ALA A 37 -0.78 -4.32 -18.90
CA ALA A 37 -0.03 -5.59 -18.86
C ALA A 37 -1.00 -6.73 -18.48
N PRO A 38 -0.96 -7.89 -19.15
CA PRO A 38 -1.81 -9.03 -18.79
C PRO A 38 -1.54 -9.44 -17.34
N VAL A 39 -2.56 -9.27 -16.49
CA VAL A 39 -2.51 -9.62 -15.07
C VAL A 39 -2.29 -11.12 -14.97
N HIS A 40 -1.17 -11.53 -14.37
CA HIS A 40 -0.84 -12.94 -14.18
C HIS A 40 -2.00 -13.71 -13.51
N PRO A 41 -2.34 -14.94 -13.94
CA PRO A 41 -3.51 -15.68 -13.45
C PRO A 41 -3.59 -15.79 -11.93
N ARG A 42 -2.45 -15.99 -11.27
CA ARG A 42 -2.35 -16.02 -9.79
C ARG A 42 -2.76 -14.69 -9.16
N LEU A 43 -2.35 -13.56 -9.74
CA LEU A 43 -2.71 -12.25 -9.21
C LEU A 43 -4.19 -11.94 -9.43
N LYS A 44 -4.77 -12.40 -10.55
CA LYS A 44 -6.21 -12.29 -10.79
C LYS A 44 -7.00 -13.07 -9.73
N ARG A 45 -6.57 -14.30 -9.41
CA ARG A 45 -7.15 -15.11 -8.33
C ARG A 45 -7.05 -14.40 -6.98
N GLU A 46 -5.87 -13.86 -6.62
CA GLU A 46 -5.70 -13.11 -5.36
C GLU A 46 -6.62 -11.88 -5.28
N GLN A 47 -6.79 -11.12 -6.37
CA GLN A 47 -7.71 -9.99 -6.42
C GLN A 47 -9.16 -10.43 -6.22
N GLN A 48 -9.58 -11.50 -6.90
CA GLN A 48 -10.92 -12.07 -6.77
C GLN A 48 -11.18 -12.57 -5.34
N THR A 49 -10.24 -13.30 -4.76
CA THR A 49 -10.31 -13.78 -3.37
C THR A 49 -10.49 -12.61 -2.40
N VAL A 50 -9.65 -11.57 -2.48
CA VAL A 50 -9.76 -10.42 -1.57
C VAL A 50 -11.08 -9.66 -1.76
N SER A 51 -11.51 -9.43 -3.01
CA SER A 51 -12.82 -8.83 -3.28
C SER A 51 -13.97 -9.63 -2.69
N ALA A 52 -13.94 -10.95 -2.80
CA ALA A 52 -14.97 -11.81 -2.21
C ALA A 52 -14.96 -11.75 -0.67
N MET A 53 -13.78 -11.73 -0.02
CA MET A 53 -13.70 -11.54 1.43
C MET A 53 -14.30 -10.21 1.87
N ILE A 54 -13.94 -9.12 1.19
CA ILE A 54 -14.40 -7.78 1.55
C ILE A 54 -15.91 -7.65 1.37
N ARG A 55 -16.47 -8.21 0.28
CA ARG A 55 -17.92 -8.22 0.05
C ARG A 55 -18.64 -8.99 1.16
N LEU A 56 -18.21 -10.21 1.45
CA LEU A 56 -18.82 -11.04 2.50
C LEU A 56 -18.80 -10.33 3.87
N TYR A 57 -17.70 -9.64 4.19
CA TYR A 57 -17.58 -8.84 5.40
C TYR A 57 -18.53 -7.64 5.40
N CYS A 58 -18.61 -6.94 4.27
CA CYS A 58 -19.49 -5.79 4.08
C CYS A 58 -20.96 -6.19 4.24
N ASP A 59 -21.38 -7.27 3.59
CA ASP A 59 -22.76 -7.77 3.61
C ASP A 59 -23.22 -8.10 5.03
N HIS A 60 -22.31 -8.59 5.88
CA HIS A 60 -22.65 -8.95 7.26
C HIS A 60 -22.56 -7.77 8.24
N HIS A 61 -21.59 -6.86 8.10
CA HIS A 61 -21.37 -5.78 9.08
C HIS A 61 -21.93 -4.42 8.72
N HIS A 62 -21.96 -4.07 7.43
CA HIS A 62 -22.46 -2.78 6.97
C HIS A 62 -23.80 -2.90 6.25
N GLN A 63 -24.07 -4.05 5.62
CA GLN A 63 -25.31 -4.32 4.88
C GLN A 63 -25.62 -3.24 3.82
N ASP A 64 -24.56 -2.57 3.34
CA ASP A 64 -24.61 -1.50 2.36
C ASP A 64 -23.79 -1.88 1.12
N PRO A 65 -24.43 -2.12 -0.05
CA PRO A 65 -23.74 -2.44 -1.29
C PRO A 65 -22.88 -1.27 -1.82
N ALA A 66 -23.15 -0.03 -1.40
CA ALA A 66 -22.41 1.16 -1.78
C ALA A 66 -21.38 1.60 -0.72
N CYS A 67 -21.03 0.73 0.23
CA CYS A 67 -20.14 1.06 1.35
C CYS A 67 -18.78 1.61 0.88
N ARG A 68 -18.57 2.91 1.09
CA ARG A 68 -17.34 3.61 0.71
C ARG A 68 -16.10 3.04 1.39
N HIS A 69 -16.24 2.61 2.65
CA HIS A 69 -15.13 2.04 3.42
C HIS A 69 -14.60 0.75 2.79
N CYS A 70 -15.50 -0.18 2.47
CA CYS A 70 -15.15 -1.45 1.84
C CYS A 70 -14.64 -1.26 0.41
N GLN A 71 -15.19 -0.30 -0.35
CA GLN A 71 -14.69 0.08 -1.67
C GLN A 71 -13.25 0.60 -1.61
N GLN A 72 -12.94 1.50 -0.67
CA GLN A 72 -11.59 2.03 -0.47
C GLN A 72 -10.60 0.92 -0.07
N LEU A 73 -11.00 0.03 0.83
CA LEU A 73 -10.17 -1.11 1.23
C LEU A 73 -9.88 -2.04 0.05
N GLN A 74 -10.87 -2.29 -0.80
CA GLN A 74 -10.72 -3.13 -1.99
C GLN A 74 -9.77 -2.50 -3.01
N GLU A 75 -9.96 -1.22 -3.35
CA GLU A 75 -9.08 -0.52 -4.31
C GLU A 75 -7.64 -0.46 -3.78
N PHE A 76 -7.48 -0.16 -2.49
CA PHE A 76 -6.18 -0.18 -1.84
C PHE A 76 -5.51 -1.55 -1.94
N ALA A 77 -6.24 -2.64 -1.65
CA ALA A 77 -5.72 -3.99 -1.79
C ALA A 77 -5.32 -4.29 -3.24
N HIS A 78 -6.18 -3.99 -4.22
CA HIS A 78 -5.90 -4.20 -5.64
C HIS A 78 -4.66 -3.43 -6.10
N GLN A 79 -4.53 -2.16 -5.71
CA GLN A 79 -3.35 -1.35 -6.03
C GLN A 79 -2.06 -1.97 -5.47
N ARG A 80 -2.09 -2.49 -4.23
CA ARG A 80 -0.93 -3.17 -3.60
C ARG A 80 -0.61 -4.51 -4.26
N LEU A 81 -1.63 -5.26 -4.67
CA LEU A 81 -1.47 -6.49 -5.45
C LEU A 81 -0.76 -6.19 -6.79
N ARG A 82 -1.19 -5.14 -7.51
CA ARG A 82 -0.59 -4.68 -8.78
C ARG A 82 0.86 -4.22 -8.64
N ARG A 83 1.19 -3.48 -7.56
CA ARG A 83 2.51 -2.86 -7.34
C ARG A 83 3.47 -3.70 -6.48
N CYS A 84 3.25 -5.01 -6.38
CA CYS A 84 4.06 -5.87 -5.50
C CYS A 84 5.53 -5.98 -5.97
N ARG A 85 6.48 -5.80 -5.05
CA ARG A 85 7.92 -5.91 -5.32
C ARG A 85 8.38 -7.32 -5.72
N TYR A 86 7.72 -8.36 -5.21
CA TYR A 86 8.00 -9.75 -5.57
C TYR A 86 7.61 -10.10 -7.02
N GLY A 87 6.89 -9.20 -7.71
CA GLY A 87 6.30 -9.50 -9.01
C GLY A 87 5.19 -10.54 -8.91
N HIS A 88 4.74 -11.05 -10.05
CA HIS A 88 3.65 -12.03 -10.10
C HIS A 88 4.08 -13.48 -9.85
N GLY A 89 5.33 -13.83 -10.17
CA GLY A 89 5.83 -15.21 -10.09
C GLY A 89 6.25 -15.67 -8.69
N HIS A 90 6.82 -14.78 -7.87
CA HIS A 90 7.44 -15.13 -6.58
C HIS A 90 6.76 -14.48 -5.38
N LYS A 91 5.47 -14.14 -5.50
CA LYS A 91 4.77 -13.46 -4.42
C LYS A 91 4.37 -14.46 -3.31
N PRO A 92 4.80 -14.23 -2.04
CA PRO A 92 4.21 -14.92 -0.90
C PRO A 92 2.78 -14.41 -0.65
N THR A 93 1.97 -15.20 0.03
CA THR A 93 0.69 -14.70 0.56
C THR A 93 0.92 -13.48 1.46
N CYS A 94 -0.09 -12.60 1.53
CA CYS A 94 0.01 -11.36 2.31
C CYS A 94 0.35 -11.62 3.80
N ALA A 95 -0.10 -12.76 4.35
CA ALA A 95 0.23 -13.18 5.71
C ALA A 95 1.73 -13.46 5.91
N ASN A 96 2.37 -14.07 4.90
CA ASN A 96 3.79 -14.44 4.92
C ASN A 96 4.69 -13.41 4.22
N CYS A 97 4.15 -12.25 3.84
CA CYS A 97 4.92 -11.22 3.15
C CYS A 97 5.80 -10.47 4.15
N HIS A 98 7.12 -10.55 3.94
CA HIS A 98 8.08 -9.88 4.82
C HIS A 98 8.28 -8.39 4.48
N ILE A 99 7.56 -7.85 3.49
CA ILE A 99 7.64 -6.43 3.11
C ILE A 99 6.45 -5.69 3.74
N HIS A 100 6.75 -4.61 4.45
CA HIS A 100 5.75 -3.73 5.06
C HIS A 100 5.14 -2.83 3.98
N CYS A 101 4.19 -3.37 3.21
CA CYS A 101 3.53 -2.66 2.11
C CYS A 101 2.24 -1.93 2.53
N TYR A 102 1.68 -2.21 3.70
CA TYR A 102 0.40 -1.64 4.14
C TYR A 102 0.64 -0.49 5.12
N ALA A 103 -0.14 0.59 5.00
CA ALA A 103 -0.29 1.54 6.10
C ALA A 103 -0.83 0.79 7.33
N PRO A 104 -0.36 1.09 8.57
CA PRO A 104 -0.73 0.31 9.75
C PRO A 104 -2.24 0.18 9.97
N ALA A 105 -3.01 1.23 9.70
CA ALA A 105 -4.48 1.23 9.79
C ALA A 105 -5.13 0.29 8.78
N MET A 106 -4.79 0.43 7.49
CA MET A 106 -5.30 -0.44 6.41
C MET A 106 -4.90 -1.90 6.61
N ARG A 107 -3.71 -2.16 7.19
CA ARG A 107 -3.25 -3.51 7.53
C ARG A 107 -4.17 -4.18 8.54
N LYS A 108 -4.54 -3.47 9.60
CA LYS A 108 -5.44 -3.99 10.64
C LYS A 108 -6.82 -4.31 10.06
N GLN A 109 -7.33 -3.43 9.18
CA GLN A 109 -8.62 -3.63 8.51
C GLN A 109 -8.60 -4.88 7.62
N ILE A 110 -7.60 -5.03 6.75
CA ILE A 110 -7.56 -6.22 5.89
C ILE A 110 -7.33 -7.50 6.69
N GLN A 111 -6.57 -7.45 7.79
CA GLN A 111 -6.40 -8.60 8.69
C GLN A 111 -7.70 -8.98 9.38
N LEU A 112 -8.50 -8.00 9.81
CA LEU A 112 -9.82 -8.24 10.39
C LEU A 112 -10.74 -8.92 9.37
N VAL A 113 -10.80 -8.38 8.14
CA VAL A 113 -11.56 -8.98 7.03
C VAL A 113 -11.07 -10.39 6.74
N MET A 114 -9.76 -10.61 6.63
CA MET A 114 -9.20 -11.94 6.36
C MET A 114 -9.52 -12.93 7.49
N LYS A 115 -9.40 -12.52 8.75
CA LYS A 115 -9.69 -13.36 9.92
C LYS A 115 -11.16 -13.74 10.01
N TRP A 116 -12.06 -12.79 9.75
CA TRP A 116 -13.51 -13.03 9.82
C TRP A 116 -14.04 -13.80 8.61
N SER A 117 -13.58 -13.42 7.40
CA SER A 117 -14.07 -13.99 6.14
C SER A 117 -13.40 -15.30 5.78
N GLY A 118 -12.18 -15.58 6.25
CA GLY A 118 -11.38 -16.76 5.89
C GLY A 118 -12.12 -18.08 6.13
N PRO A 119 -12.58 -18.36 7.37
CA PRO A 119 -13.38 -19.57 7.66
C PRO A 119 -14.70 -19.62 6.90
N ARG A 120 -15.28 -18.45 6.58
CA ARG A 120 -16.58 -18.33 5.92
C ARG A 120 -16.50 -18.49 4.40
N MET A 121 -15.36 -18.15 3.80
CA MET A 121 -15.13 -18.29 2.36
C MET A 121 -15.26 -19.73 1.90
N LEU A 122 -14.97 -20.71 2.76
CA LEU A 122 -15.14 -22.13 2.43
C LEU A 122 -16.59 -22.49 2.07
N TRP A 123 -17.57 -21.79 2.67
CA TRP A 123 -18.99 -22.03 2.44
C TRP A 123 -19.51 -21.33 1.17
N HIS A 124 -19.00 -20.13 0.86
CA HIS A 124 -19.46 -19.35 -0.31
C HIS A 124 -18.65 -19.63 -1.59
N HIS A 125 -17.35 -19.83 -1.44
CA HIS A 125 -16.40 -20.01 -2.54
C HIS A 125 -15.39 -21.12 -2.20
N PRO A 126 -15.82 -22.38 -2.11
CA PRO A 126 -14.98 -23.48 -1.62
C PRO A 126 -13.67 -23.64 -2.41
N TRP A 127 -13.73 -23.52 -3.74
CA TRP A 127 -12.56 -23.62 -4.60
C TRP A 127 -11.55 -22.47 -4.40
N LEU A 128 -12.03 -21.23 -4.31
CA LEU A 128 -11.17 -20.06 -4.08
C LEU A 128 -10.56 -20.10 -2.67
N ALA A 129 -11.35 -20.51 -1.67
CA ALA A 129 -10.89 -20.67 -0.29
C ALA A 129 -9.78 -21.71 -0.19
N LEU A 130 -9.98 -22.88 -0.82
CA LEU A 130 -8.99 -23.95 -0.79
C LEU A 130 -7.70 -23.54 -1.48
N CYS A 131 -7.77 -22.94 -2.68
CA CYS A 131 -6.59 -22.43 -3.38
C CYS A 131 -5.84 -21.39 -2.52
N HIS A 132 -6.57 -20.46 -1.90
CA HIS A 132 -5.98 -19.42 -1.04
C HIS A 132 -5.32 -20.00 0.22
N LEU A 133 -5.95 -21.01 0.84
CA LEU A 133 -5.41 -21.68 2.02
C LEU A 133 -4.14 -22.46 1.68
N LEU A 134 -4.13 -23.19 0.55
CA LEU A 134 -2.95 -23.90 0.08
C LEU A 134 -1.81 -22.95 -0.24
N ASP A 135 -2.10 -21.81 -0.89
CA ASP A 135 -1.09 -20.78 -1.12
C ASP A 135 -0.58 -20.16 0.19
N SER A 136 -1.43 -20.04 1.21
CA SER A 136 -1.04 -19.54 2.54
C SER A 136 -0.10 -20.48 3.29
N ARG A 137 -0.14 -21.78 2.98
CA ARG A 137 0.78 -22.78 3.54
C ARG A 137 2.13 -22.84 2.82
N ARG A 138 2.29 -22.18 1.66
CA ARG A 138 3.60 -22.11 0.98
C ARG A 138 4.55 -21.18 1.72
N LYS A 139 5.80 -21.61 1.89
CA LYS A 139 6.88 -20.80 2.47
C LYS A 139 7.15 -19.57 1.60
N ALA A 140 7.39 -18.43 2.24
CA ALA A 140 7.74 -17.20 1.53
C ALA A 140 9.12 -17.32 0.87
N PRO A 141 9.28 -16.94 -0.41
CA PRO A 141 10.59 -16.87 -1.04
C PRO A 141 11.44 -15.74 -0.44
N LYS A 142 12.77 -15.82 -0.61
CA LYS A 142 13.72 -14.80 -0.15
C LYS A 142 13.30 -13.42 -0.67
N ARG A 143 13.44 -12.37 0.16
CA ARG A 143 13.13 -10.99 -0.21
C ARG A 143 13.91 -10.60 -1.49
N PRO A 144 13.26 -10.08 -2.55
CA PRO A 144 13.97 -9.63 -3.74
C PRO A 144 14.86 -8.43 -3.40
N GLY A 145 16.11 -8.47 -3.85
CA GLY A 145 17.07 -7.38 -3.70
C GLY A 145 16.59 -6.06 -4.33
N SER A 146 16.96 -4.95 -3.68
CA SER A 146 17.06 -3.54 -4.14
C SER A 146 16.02 -2.90 -5.07
N ARG A 147 14.81 -3.45 -5.32
CA ARG A 147 13.74 -2.65 -5.96
C ARG A 147 13.19 -1.60 -4.97
N PRO A 148 13.22 -0.28 -5.20
CA PRO A 148 12.63 0.69 -4.26
C PRO A 148 11.13 0.44 -4.01
N LEU A 149 10.62 0.73 -2.80
CA LEU A 149 9.18 0.72 -2.52
C LEU A 149 8.52 1.84 -3.35
N PRO A 150 7.36 1.61 -4.00
CA PRO A 150 6.58 2.73 -4.52
C PRO A 150 6.14 3.62 -3.33
N PRO A 151 6.12 4.96 -3.51
CA PRO A 151 5.66 5.89 -2.48
C PRO A 151 4.22 5.58 -2.04
#